data_AF-A0A7V9GRE1-F1
#
_entry.id   AF-A0A7V9GRE1-F1
#
_cell.length_a   1.000
_cell.length_b   1.000
_cell.length_c   1.000
_cell.angle_alpha   90.00
_cell.angle_beta   90.00
_cell.angle_gamma   90.00
#
_symmetry.space_group_name_H-M   'P 1'
#
loop_
_entity.id
_entity.type
_entity.pdbx_description
1 polymer ?
#
loop_
_entity_poly.entity_id
_entity_poly.type
_entity_poly.pdbx_seq_one_letter_code
_entity_poly.pdbx_strand_id
1 'polypeptide(L)'
;MGRKQNYLGELKYPDEPSWDPLKVAAGAMVCPHFRWICEVELEDGRMLQVYRAKETRRYIHLDEDGRLWTARRDGKFCLSYYGTRIEDAVLCPRFGERVESSYRSYDDTPF
;
A
#
# COMPACT_ATOMS: atom_id res chain seq x y z
N MET A 1 22.27 -13.33 -3.35
CA MET A 1 21.05 -12.47 -3.38
C MET A 1 20.07 -13.02 -2.35
N GLY A 2 19.85 -12.28 -1.25
CA GLY A 2 18.95 -12.72 -0.17
C GLY A 2 17.52 -12.91 -0.70
N ARG A 3 16.89 -14.02 -0.30
CA ARG A 3 15.51 -14.36 -0.67
C ARG A 3 14.59 -13.22 -0.19
N LYS A 4 13.87 -12.55 -1.10
CA LYS A 4 12.82 -11.60 -0.69
C LYS A 4 11.79 -12.37 0.15
N GLN A 5 11.73 -12.06 1.44
CA GLN A 5 10.75 -12.66 2.34
C GLN A 5 9.35 -12.19 1.95
N ASN A 6 8.40 -13.11 1.99
CA ASN A 6 7.01 -12.84 1.69
C ASN A 6 6.21 -13.14 2.96
N TYR A 7 5.34 -12.22 3.35
CA TYR A 7 4.53 -12.30 4.55
C TYR A 7 3.06 -12.34 4.16
N LEU A 8 2.28 -13.27 4.70
CA LEU A 8 0.83 -13.23 4.62
C LEU A 8 0.31 -11.98 5.33
N GLY A 9 -0.75 -11.38 4.79
CA GLY A 9 -1.39 -10.21 5.37
C GLY A 9 -2.88 -10.41 5.59
N GLU A 10 -3.38 -10.00 6.75
CA GLU A 10 -4.81 -9.95 7.09
C GLU A 10 -5.31 -8.51 7.06
N LEU A 11 -6.46 -8.27 6.45
CA LEU A 11 -7.05 -6.94 6.35
C LEU A 11 -7.73 -6.52 7.65
N LYS A 12 -7.45 -5.29 8.08
CA LYS A 12 -8.09 -4.63 9.21
C LYS A 12 -8.76 -3.34 8.72
N TYR A 13 -9.91 -3.01 9.30
CA TYR A 13 -10.68 -1.80 8.98
C TYR A 13 -10.92 -1.00 10.26
N PRO A 14 -9.88 -0.35 10.80
CA PRO A 14 -10.08 0.56 11.92
C PRO A 14 -10.92 1.77 11.50
N ASP A 15 -11.57 2.40 12.47
CA ASP A 15 -12.39 3.60 12.24
C ASP A 15 -11.54 4.84 11.91
N GLU A 16 -10.28 4.88 12.36
CA GLU A 16 -9.41 6.04 12.17
C GLU A 16 -8.27 5.76 11.18
N PRO A 17 -8.11 6.58 10.12
CA PRO A 17 -7.03 6.41 9.16
C PRO A 17 -5.69 6.92 9.71
N SER A 18 -4.66 6.09 9.66
CA SER A 18 -3.30 6.56 9.91
C SER A 18 -2.70 7.17 8.64
N TRP A 19 -2.22 8.42 8.73
CA TRP A 19 -1.61 9.16 7.61
C TRP A 19 -0.10 9.36 7.77
N ASP A 20 0.44 9.08 8.96
CA ASP A 20 1.86 9.32 9.26
C ASP A 20 2.81 8.53 8.36
N PRO A 21 2.56 7.26 8.03
CA PRO A 21 3.38 6.52 7.06
C PRO A 21 3.46 7.21 5.69
N LEU A 22 2.35 7.75 5.20
CA LEU A 22 2.34 8.48 3.93
C LEU A 22 3.09 9.82 4.02
N LYS A 23 2.99 10.53 5.15
CA LYS A 23 3.74 11.77 5.38
C LYS A 23 5.24 11.51 5.46
N VAL A 24 5.66 10.43 6.13
CA VAL A 24 7.07 10.02 6.22
C VAL A 24 7.61 9.68 4.83
N ALA A 25 6.82 8.97 4.02
CA ALA A 25 7.28 8.45 2.75
C ALA A 25 7.26 9.45 1.58
N ALA A 26 6.27 10.35 1.53
CA ALA A 26 6.06 11.29 0.40
C ALA A 26 5.91 12.76 0.82
N GLY A 27 5.87 13.06 2.11
CA GLY A 27 5.61 14.41 2.63
C GLY A 27 4.11 14.76 2.68
N ALA A 28 3.76 15.68 3.57
CA ALA A 28 2.38 16.04 3.86
C ALA A 28 1.62 16.66 2.66
N MET A 29 2.33 17.29 1.72
CA MET A 29 1.70 17.90 0.53
C MET A 29 1.09 16.86 -0.42
N VAL A 30 1.52 15.60 -0.34
CA VAL A 30 1.07 14.52 -1.21
C VAL A 30 -0.19 13.83 -0.66
N CYS A 31 -0.42 13.88 0.66
CA CYS A 31 -1.57 13.22 1.31
C CYS A 31 -2.94 13.55 0.68
N PRO A 32 -3.26 14.79 0.24
CA PRO A 32 -4.53 15.10 -0.40
C PRO A 32 -4.81 14.32 -1.70
N HIS A 33 -3.79 13.76 -2.35
CA HIS A 33 -3.92 12.95 -3.57
C HIS A 33 -4.25 11.49 -3.29
N PHE A 34 -4.30 11.09 -2.02
CA PHE A 34 -4.57 9.72 -1.60
C PHE A 34 -5.86 9.63 -0.81
N ARG A 35 -6.43 8.43 -0.83
CA ARG A 35 -7.51 7.99 0.05
C ARG A 35 -6.99 6.83 0.87
N TRP A 36 -7.08 6.91 2.19
CA TRP A 36 -6.86 5.76 3.05
C TRP A 36 -7.98 4.74 2.83
N ILE A 37 -7.64 3.45 2.78
CA ILE A 37 -8.57 2.36 2.48
C ILE A 37 -8.74 1.42 3.67
N CYS A 38 -7.63 0.91 4.17
CA CYS A 38 -7.60 -0.09 5.23
C CYS A 38 -6.18 -0.27 5.76
N GLU A 39 -6.05 -1.19 6.70
CA GLU A 39 -4.79 -1.70 7.22
C GLU A 39 -4.59 -3.18 6.83
N VAL A 40 -3.34 -3.62 6.79
CA VAL A 40 -2.96 -5.03 6.62
C VAL A 40 -1.96 -5.41 7.70
N GLU A 41 -2.36 -6.33 8.57
CA GLU A 41 -1.48 -6.93 9.57
C GLU A 41 -0.72 -8.09 8.95
N LEU A 42 0.61 -8.00 8.89
CA LEU A 42 1.48 -9.07 8.41
C LEU A 42 1.68 -10.13 9.49
N GLU A 43 1.96 -11.37 9.07
CA GLU A 43 2.23 -12.49 10.00
C GLU A 43 3.40 -12.26 10.99
N ASP A 44 4.29 -11.31 10.68
CA ASP A 44 5.42 -10.87 11.52
C ASP A 44 5.03 -9.74 12.50
N GLY A 45 3.73 -9.38 12.55
CA GLY A 45 3.16 -8.35 13.43
C GLY A 45 3.25 -6.91 12.89
N ARG A 46 3.86 -6.69 11.72
CA ARG A 46 3.92 -5.34 11.11
C ARG A 46 2.56 -4.92 10.56
N MET A 47 2.20 -3.66 10.77
CA MET A 47 1.00 -3.08 10.19
C MET A 47 1.32 -2.29 8.92
N LEU A 48 0.64 -2.58 7.82
CA LEU A 48 0.72 -1.83 6.57
C LEU A 48 -0.53 -0.97 6.40
N GLN A 49 -0.34 0.33 6.22
CA GLN A 49 -1.38 1.26 5.81
C GLN A 49 -1.60 1.19 4.29
N VAL A 50 -2.84 1.01 3.88
CA VAL A 50 -3.22 0.92 2.46
C VAL A 50 -3.82 2.24 2.01
N TYR A 51 -3.17 2.87 1.04
CA TYR A 51 -3.65 4.09 0.41
C TYR A 51 -3.92 3.86 -1.06
N ARG A 52 -4.94 4.53 -1.57
CA ARG A 52 -5.27 4.57 -2.99
C ARG A 52 -5.06 5.96 -3.54
N ALA A 53 -4.25 6.09 -4.58
CA ALA A 53 -4.13 7.33 -5.32
C ALA A 53 -5.46 7.68 -6.00
N LYS A 54 -5.94 8.92 -5.84
CA LYS A 54 -7.24 9.37 -6.38
C LYS A 54 -7.25 9.37 -7.90
N GLU A 55 -6.16 9.81 -8.52
CA GLU A 55 -6.04 9.98 -9.97
C GLU A 55 -5.82 8.65 -10.71
N THR A 56 -4.88 7.83 -10.22
CA THR A 56 -4.49 6.58 -10.91
C THR A 56 -5.21 5.34 -10.39
N ARG A 57 -6.00 5.48 -9.32
CA ARG A 57 -6.68 4.40 -8.60
C ARG A 57 -5.74 3.27 -8.11
N ARG A 58 -4.43 3.51 -8.09
CA ARG A 58 -3.41 2.56 -7.65
C ARG A 58 -3.31 2.50 -6.14
N TYR A 59 -3.03 1.30 -5.65
CA TYR A 59 -2.85 1.03 -4.23
C TYR A 59 -1.36 1.03 -3.90
N ILE A 60 -1.03 1.65 -2.77
CA ILE A 60 0.28 1.57 -2.13
C ILE A 60 0.10 1.05 -0.70
N HIS A 61 1.06 0.26 -0.26
CA HIS A 61 1.09 -0.33 1.08
C HIS A 61 2.33 0.20 1.78
N LEU A 62 2.16 0.90 2.89
CA LEU A 62 3.26 1.50 3.64
C LEU A 62 3.31 0.94 5.05
N ASP A 63 4.48 0.51 5.52
CA ASP A 63 4.65 0.24 6.96
C ASP A 63 4.82 1.53 7.76
N GLU A 64 4.86 1.42 9.09
CA GLU A 64 5.03 2.53 10.03
C GLU A 64 6.25 3.44 9.75
N ASP A 65 7.34 2.89 9.20
CA ASP A 65 8.53 3.65 8.79
C ASP A 65 8.36 4.33 7.41
N GLY A 66 7.19 4.22 6.78
CA GLY A 66 6.92 4.74 5.45
C GLY A 66 7.58 3.95 4.31
N ARG A 67 8.03 2.71 4.54
CA ARG A 67 8.60 1.90 3.43
C ARG A 67 7.49 1.24 2.62
N LEU A 68 7.74 1.12 1.32
CA LEU A 68 6.78 0.57 0.37
C LEU A 68 6.80 -0.95 0.36
N TRP A 69 5.62 -1.56 0.42
CA TRP A 69 5.39 -2.99 0.28
C TRP A 69 4.61 -3.29 -0.99
N THR A 70 4.98 -4.39 -1.66
CA THR A 70 4.29 -4.86 -2.85
C THR A 70 3.40 -6.05 -2.49
N ALA A 71 2.09 -5.89 -2.71
CA ALA A 71 1.14 -6.99 -2.65
C ALA A 71 1.33 -7.97 -3.82
N ARG A 72 1.27 -9.26 -3.52
CA ARG A 72 1.30 -10.36 -4.50
C ARG A 72 -0.10 -10.98 -4.62
N ARG A 73 -0.33 -11.68 -5.74
CA ARG A 73 -1.62 -12.32 -6.04
C ARG A 73 -2.04 -13.35 -4.99
N ASP A 74 -1.09 -13.94 -4.27
CA ASP A 74 -1.34 -14.96 -3.24
C ASP A 74 -1.63 -14.36 -1.85
N GLY A 75 -1.98 -13.07 -1.75
CA GLY A 75 -2.23 -12.39 -0.47
C GLY A 75 -0.96 -12.14 0.35
N LYS A 76 0.22 -12.27 -0.26
CA LYS A 76 1.51 -12.08 0.38
C LYS A 76 2.11 -10.72 0.06
N PHE A 77 2.87 -10.18 0.98
CA PHE A 77 3.52 -8.88 0.89
C PHE A 77 5.03 -9.05 0.99
N CYS A 78 5.76 -8.27 0.20
CA CYS A 78 7.21 -8.21 0.31
C CYS A 78 7.69 -6.77 0.24
N LEU A 79 8.73 -6.46 1.01
CA LEU A 79 9.34 -5.15 1.02
C LEU A 79 9.87 -4.80 -0.37
N SER A 80 9.52 -3.61 -0.86
CA SER A 80 10.01 -3.07 -2.12
C SER A 80 11.46 -2.61 -1.98
N TYR A 81 12.17 -2.47 -3.10
CA TYR A 81 13.59 -2.09 -3.04
C TYR A 81 13.76 -0.67 -2.49
N TYR A 82 14.76 -0.47 -1.63
CA TYR A 82 15.18 0.86 -1.18
C TYR A 82 15.46 1.74 -2.41
N GLY A 83 14.72 2.84 -2.55
CA GLY A 83 14.83 3.77 -3.68
C GLY A 83 13.60 3.87 -4.57
N THR A 84 12.57 3.02 -4.39
CA THR A 84 11.27 3.26 -5.04
C THR A 84 10.63 4.50 -4.43
N ARG A 85 10.65 5.62 -5.15
CA ARG A 85 9.89 6.82 -4.77
C ARG A 85 8.41 6.50 -4.94
N ILE A 86 7.57 6.96 -4.00
CA ILE A 86 6.11 6.84 -4.14
C ILE A 86 5.65 7.51 -5.45
N GLU A 87 6.33 8.58 -5.85
CA GLU A 87 6.15 9.26 -7.14
C GLU A 87 6.29 8.27 -8.31
N ASP A 88 7.31 7.40 -8.33
CA ASP A 88 7.47 6.36 -9.35
C ASP A 88 6.39 5.28 -9.28
N ALA A 89 5.99 4.86 -8.07
CA ALA A 89 4.95 3.85 -7.88
C ALA A 89 3.57 4.34 -8.39
N VAL A 90 3.32 5.65 -8.27
CA VAL A 90 2.02 6.27 -8.56
C VAL A 90 1.96 6.78 -10.00
N LEU A 91 3.06 7.35 -10.53
CA LEU A 91 3.12 7.95 -11.87
C LEU A 91 3.56 6.98 -12.97
N CYS A 92 4.21 5.85 -12.67
CA CYS A 92 4.75 4.97 -13.72
C CYS A 92 3.69 3.96 -14.24
N PRO A 93 3.10 4.11 -15.45
CA PRO A 93 2.03 3.25 -15.98
C PRO A 93 2.31 1.73 -15.93
N ARG A 94 3.58 1.29 -15.84
CA ARG A 94 3.99 -0.12 -15.81
C ARG A 94 4.00 -0.80 -14.44
N PHE A 95 3.95 -0.07 -13.32
CA PHE A 95 4.03 -0.69 -11.97
C PHE A 95 2.68 -1.25 -11.48
N GLY A 96 1.55 -0.79 -12.04
CA GLY A 96 0.20 -1.10 -11.57
C GLY A 96 -0.55 -2.22 -12.29
N GLU A 97 0.03 -2.86 -13.30
CA GLU A 97 -0.72 -3.76 -14.23
C GLU A 97 -1.14 -5.11 -13.61
N ARG A 98 -0.96 -5.35 -12.30
CA ARG A 98 -1.11 -6.72 -11.77
C ARG A 98 -1.73 -6.88 -10.39
N VAL A 99 -2.37 -5.85 -9.86
CA VAL A 99 -3.03 -5.88 -8.52
C VAL A 99 -4.52 -5.48 -8.57
N GLU A 100 -5.10 -5.24 -9.75
CA GLU A 100 -6.54 -4.91 -9.83
C GLU A 100 -7.45 -6.09 -9.43
N SER A 101 -7.03 -7.34 -9.67
CA SER A 101 -7.91 -8.50 -9.45
C SER A 101 -8.19 -8.82 -7.98
N SER A 102 -7.29 -8.48 -7.05
CA SER A 102 -7.52 -8.71 -5.62
C SER A 102 -8.30 -7.59 -4.95
N TYR A 103 -8.30 -6.38 -5.52
CA TYR A 103 -8.94 -5.21 -4.90
C TYR A 103 -10.30 -4.82 -5.49
N ARG A 104 -10.73 -5.42 -6.60
CA ARG A 104 -12.02 -5.13 -7.26
C ARG A 104 -13.23 -5.38 -6.36
N SER A 105 -13.09 -6.20 -5.30
CA SER A 105 -14.14 -6.45 -4.33
C SER A 105 -14.28 -5.36 -3.24
N TYR A 106 -13.33 -4.42 -3.11
CA TYR A 106 -13.35 -3.36 -2.09
C TYR A 106 -13.85 -2.01 -2.62
N ASP A 107 -13.95 -1.85 -3.94
CA ASP A 107 -14.46 -0.60 -4.55
C ASP A 107 -15.99 -0.49 -4.44
N ASP A 108 -16.68 -1.59 -4.13
CA ASP A 108 -18.14 -1.69 -4.03
C ASP A 108 -18.67 -1.36 -2.62
N THR A 109 -17.81 -0.92 -1.69
CA THR A 109 -18.28 -0.46 -0.38
C THR A 109 -18.83 0.96 -0.50
N PRO A 110 -20.15 1.17 -0.39
CA PRO A 110 -20.72 2.51 -0.42
C PRO A 110 -20.23 3.28 0.81
N PHE A 111 -19.72 4.50 0.55
CA PHE A 111 -19.69 5.56 1.54
C PHE A 111 -20.77 6.57 1.14
#